data_AF-A0A961WK86-F1
#
_entry.id   AF-A0A961WK86-F1
#
_cell.length_a   1.000
_cell.length_b   1.000
_cell.length_c   1.000
_cell.angle_alpha   90.00
_cell.angle_beta   90.00
_cell.angle_gamma   90.00
#
_symmetry.space_group_name_H-M   'P 1'
#
loop_
_entity.id
_entity.type
_entity.pdbx_description
1 polymer ?
#
loop_
_entity_poly.entity_id
_entity_poly.type
_entity_poly.pdbx_seq_one_letter_code
_entity_poly.pdbx_strand_id
1 'polypeptide(L)'
;GIDNDYFVAQAWAIASGRSFTDGELRGGRAACIIGETVRSKLLGSGDPIGRLIRVGKVSCEVIGLLEAKGQSSFGTDQDDTVLMPLRTFQRRISGNTEIARIMVSARDGTDTAKLQADIEALMRER
;
A
#
# COMPACT_ATOMS: atom_id res chain seq x y z
N GLY A 1 -0.30 -5.84 2.10
CA GLY A 1 1.13 -5.55 1.87
C GLY A 1 1.32 -5.14 0.42
N ILE A 2 2.31 -4.29 0.13
CA ILE A 2 2.52 -3.67 -1.20
C ILE A 2 4.02 -3.55 -1.53
N ASP A 3 4.33 -3.24 -2.78
CA ASP A 3 5.57 -2.58 -3.20
C ASP A 3 5.33 -1.06 -3.41
N ASN A 4 6.34 -0.34 -3.90
CA ASN A 4 6.19 1.11 -4.14
C ASN A 4 5.39 1.44 -5.42
N ASP A 5 5.28 0.52 -6.38
CA ASP A 5 4.55 0.76 -7.63
C ASP A 5 3.05 0.91 -7.39
N TYR A 6 2.56 0.37 -6.27
CA TYR A 6 1.22 0.61 -5.76
C TYR A 6 0.87 2.10 -5.68
N PHE A 7 1.80 2.98 -5.26
CA PHE A 7 1.51 4.41 -5.13
C PHE A 7 1.22 5.04 -6.49
N VAL A 8 1.96 4.63 -7.52
CA VAL A 8 1.75 5.07 -8.89
C VAL A 8 0.44 4.49 -9.43
N ALA A 9 0.24 3.17 -9.28
CA ALA A 9 -0.92 2.46 -9.81
C ALA A 9 -2.25 2.89 -9.20
N GLN A 10 -2.23 3.45 -8.00
CA GLN A 10 -3.41 3.95 -7.31
C GLN A 10 -3.43 5.47 -7.20
N ALA A 11 -2.47 6.19 -7.77
CA ALA A 11 -2.34 7.65 -7.65
C ALA A 11 -2.38 8.13 -6.19
N TRP A 12 -1.61 7.48 -5.31
CA TRP A 12 -1.39 7.94 -3.93
C TRP A 12 -0.14 8.79 -3.86
N ALA A 13 -0.26 9.98 -3.28
CA ALA A 13 0.88 10.79 -2.88
C ALA A 13 1.19 10.61 -1.39
N ILE A 14 2.43 10.88 -1.01
CA ILE A 14 2.86 10.90 0.39
C ILE A 14 2.82 12.36 0.86
N ALA A 15 1.94 12.64 1.80
CA ALA A 15 1.80 13.98 2.41
C ALA A 15 2.95 14.30 3.37
N SER A 16 3.46 13.29 4.10
CA SER A 16 4.59 13.46 5.02
C SER A 16 5.40 12.17 5.13
N GLY A 17 6.70 12.29 5.40
CA GLY A 17 7.62 11.17 5.50
C GLY A 17 8.12 10.69 4.14
N ARG A 18 8.12 9.37 3.92
CA ARG A 18 8.71 8.75 2.72
C ARG A 18 8.08 7.41 2.35
N SER A 19 8.36 6.95 1.14
CA SER A 19 8.03 5.60 0.69
C SER A 19 9.02 4.57 1.26
N PHE A 20 8.79 3.29 0.97
CA PHE A 20 9.68 2.24 1.42
C PHE A 20 11.02 2.32 0.70
N THR A 21 12.10 2.11 1.44
CA THR A 21 13.40 1.85 0.82
C THR A 21 13.46 0.42 0.28
N ASP A 22 14.33 0.20 -0.67
CA ASP A 22 14.70 -1.11 -1.19
C ASP A 22 15.07 -2.13 -0.10
N GLY A 23 15.80 -1.67 0.93
CA GLY A 23 16.15 -2.48 2.09
C GLY A 23 14.93 -2.89 2.92
N GLU A 24 13.93 -2.02 3.06
CA GLU A 24 12.68 -2.33 3.76
C GLU A 24 11.78 -3.28 2.96
N LEU A 25 11.71 -3.10 1.64
CA LEU A 25 10.96 -3.98 0.74
C LEU A 25 11.49 -5.42 0.75
N ARG A 26 12.81 -5.59 0.89
CA ARG A 26 13.46 -6.91 0.93
C ARG A 26 13.63 -7.47 2.35
N GLY A 27 13.97 -6.63 3.32
CA GLY A 27 14.50 -7.01 4.62
C GLY A 27 13.48 -7.36 5.69
N GLY A 28 12.17 -7.18 5.44
CA GLY A 28 11.14 -7.58 6.39
C GLY A 28 11.06 -6.69 7.64
N ARG A 29 11.60 -5.45 7.56
CA ARG A 29 11.43 -4.42 8.59
C ARG A 29 9.94 -4.07 8.69
N ALA A 30 9.46 -3.92 9.92
CA ALA A 30 8.09 -3.51 10.18
C ALA A 30 7.97 -1.99 10.07
N ALA A 31 7.94 -1.50 8.83
CA ALA A 31 7.66 -0.10 8.50
C ALA A 31 6.26 0.01 7.89
N CYS A 32 5.53 1.06 8.25
CA CYS A 32 4.16 1.29 7.80
C CYS A 32 3.99 2.70 7.22
N ILE A 33 3.11 2.79 6.23
CA ILE A 33 2.58 4.04 5.68
C ILE A 33 1.08 4.01 5.93
N ILE A 34 0.51 5.07 6.48
CA ILE A 34 -0.90 5.09 6.92
C ILE A 34 -1.70 6.14 6.16
N GLY A 35 -3.02 5.91 6.05
CA GLY A 35 -3.96 6.93 5.60
C GLY A 35 -4.42 7.86 6.73
N GLU A 36 -5.08 8.95 6.36
CA GLU A 36 -5.49 10.02 7.26
C GLU A 36 -6.50 9.56 8.33
N THR A 37 -7.44 8.68 7.99
CA THR A 37 -8.40 8.12 8.96
C THR A 37 -7.67 7.32 10.04
N VAL A 38 -6.67 6.52 9.68
CA VAL A 38 -5.87 5.75 10.65
C VAL A 38 -5.06 6.70 11.54
N ARG A 39 -4.44 7.73 10.97
CA ARG A 39 -3.69 8.76 11.71
C ARG A 39 -4.59 9.41 12.77
N SER A 40 -5.75 9.91 12.36
CA SER A 40 -6.70 10.58 13.24
C SER A 40 -7.19 9.66 14.38
N LYS A 41 -7.60 8.42 14.05
CA LYS A 41 -8.14 7.46 15.02
C LYS A 41 -7.10 6.95 16.02
N LEU A 42 -5.86 6.69 15.58
CA LEU A 42 -4.84 6.05 16.43
C LEU A 42 -3.86 7.02 17.08
N LEU A 43 -3.57 8.15 16.43
CA LEU A 43 -2.49 9.07 16.81
C LEU A 43 -2.99 10.50 17.07
N GLY A 44 -4.28 10.78 16.82
CA GLY A 44 -4.87 12.10 16.99
C GLY A 44 -4.38 13.10 15.94
N SER A 45 -4.19 14.36 16.35
CA SER A 45 -3.77 15.45 15.45
C SER A 45 -2.25 15.62 15.32
N GLY A 46 -1.43 14.84 16.04
CA GLY A 46 0.03 14.96 16.02
C GLY A 46 0.71 14.40 14.77
N ASP A 47 2.02 14.68 14.67
CA ASP A 47 2.89 14.10 13.63
C ASP A 47 2.99 12.57 13.83
N PRO A 48 2.58 11.76 12.85
CA PRO A 48 2.64 10.31 12.97
C PRO A 48 4.04 9.74 12.71
N ILE A 49 4.96 10.49 12.10
CA ILE A 49 6.25 9.94 11.67
C ILE A 49 7.09 9.51 12.88
N GLY A 50 7.68 8.31 12.80
CA GLY A 50 8.45 7.68 13.88
C GLY A 50 7.61 7.07 15.00
N ARG A 51 6.28 7.24 14.98
CA ARG A 51 5.40 6.63 15.99
C ARG A 51 5.22 5.14 15.69
N LEU A 52 5.08 4.35 16.75
CA LEU A 52 4.78 2.93 16.66
C LEU A 52 3.27 2.71 16.74
N ILE A 53 2.73 1.97 15.77
CA ILE A 53 1.36 1.46 15.79
C ILE A 53 1.37 -0.07 15.82
N ARG A 54 0.28 -0.67 16.29
CA ARG A 54 0.14 -2.13 16.33
C ARG A 54 -0.77 -2.61 15.20
N VAL A 55 -0.23 -3.45 14.33
CA VAL A 55 -0.96 -4.11 13.23
C VAL A 55 -0.99 -5.60 13.53
N GLY A 56 -2.09 -6.07 14.11
CA GLY A 56 -2.20 -7.44 14.63
C GLY A 56 -1.16 -7.73 15.71
N LYS A 57 -0.19 -8.61 15.41
CA LYS A 57 0.94 -8.94 16.31
C LYS A 57 2.22 -8.15 16.01
N VAL A 58 2.22 -7.30 14.99
CA VAL A 58 3.39 -6.56 14.53
C VAL A 58 3.37 -5.14 15.11
N SER A 59 4.44 -4.74 15.78
CA SER A 59 4.71 -3.33 16.07
C SER A 59 5.37 -2.72 14.85
N CYS A 60 4.75 -1.69 14.30
CA CYS A 60 5.12 -1.08 13.02
C CYS A 60 5.43 0.40 13.22
N GLU A 61 6.60 0.82 12.76
CA GLU A 61 6.99 2.24 12.77
C GLU A 61 6.37 2.95 11.58
N VAL A 62 5.66 4.04 11.83
CA VAL A 62 5.07 4.86 10.79
C VAL A 62 6.15 5.72 10.15
N ILE A 63 6.41 5.49 8.86
CA ILE A 63 7.43 6.19 8.07
C ILE A 63 6.84 7.14 7.02
N GLY A 64 5.52 7.11 6.84
CA GLY A 64 4.83 7.97 5.90
C GLY A 64 3.34 8.10 6.19
N LEU A 65 2.78 9.24 5.76
CA LEU A 65 1.36 9.56 5.76
C LEU A 65 0.92 9.79 4.32
N LEU A 66 -0.17 9.15 3.90
CA LEU A 66 -0.76 9.37 2.58
C LEU A 66 -1.51 10.70 2.54
N GLU A 67 -1.51 11.35 1.39
CA GLU A 67 -2.43 12.45 1.11
C GLU A 67 -3.86 11.92 1.08
N ALA A 68 -4.76 12.56 1.84
CA ALA A 68 -6.13 12.10 2.00
C ALA A 68 -6.90 12.09 0.67
N LYS A 69 -7.56 10.98 0.37
CA LYS A 69 -8.50 10.86 -0.77
C LYS A 69 -9.96 10.93 -0.34
N GLY A 70 -10.24 10.75 0.94
CA GLY A 70 -11.58 10.66 1.48
C GLY A 70 -12.34 9.43 0.98
N GLN A 71 -13.66 9.55 0.94
CA GLN A 71 -14.54 8.45 0.56
C GLN A 71 -14.62 8.30 -0.96
N SER A 72 -14.52 7.06 -1.43
CA SER A 72 -14.84 6.69 -2.81
C SER A 72 -16.32 6.91 -3.11
N SER A 73 -16.68 6.98 -4.40
CA SER A 73 -18.08 7.12 -4.86
C SER A 73 -19.01 6.00 -4.38
N PHE A 74 -18.47 4.88 -3.91
CA PHE A 74 -19.21 3.75 -3.34
C PHE A 74 -19.23 3.77 -1.79
N GLY A 75 -18.86 4.88 -1.16
CA GLY A 75 -18.90 5.08 0.29
C GLY A 75 -17.80 4.38 1.09
N THR A 76 -16.81 3.78 0.42
CA THR A 76 -15.64 3.19 1.11
C THR A 76 -14.64 4.29 1.43
N ASP A 77 -14.24 4.38 2.70
CA ASP A 77 -13.16 5.26 3.16
C ASP A 77 -11.81 4.72 2.65
N GLN A 78 -11.17 5.47 1.75
CA GLN A 78 -9.88 5.07 1.18
C GLN A 78 -8.71 5.39 2.12
N ASP A 79 -8.93 6.23 3.13
CA ASP A 79 -7.93 6.67 4.07
C ASP A 79 -7.86 5.77 5.32
N ASP A 80 -8.81 4.83 5.49
CA ASP A 80 -8.77 3.79 6.54
C ASP A 80 -7.88 2.61 6.11
N THR A 81 -6.61 2.90 5.86
CA THR A 81 -5.64 1.93 5.33
C THR A 81 -4.29 1.98 6.03
N VAL A 82 -3.67 0.81 6.15
CA VAL A 82 -2.28 0.63 6.61
C VAL A 82 -1.52 -0.17 5.56
N LEU A 83 -0.49 0.45 5.00
CA LEU A 83 0.37 -0.13 3.99
C LEU A 83 1.68 -0.56 4.63
N MET A 84 2.16 -1.74 4.26
CA MET A 84 3.44 -2.30 4.69
C MET A 84 4.07 -3.09 3.55
N PRO A 85 5.40 -3.31 3.56
CA PRO A 85 6.06 -4.09 2.52
C PRO A 85 5.41 -5.47 2.36
N LEU A 86 5.21 -5.89 1.11
CA LEU A 86 4.57 -7.17 0.78
C LEU A 86 5.24 -8.34 1.50
N ARG A 87 6.58 -8.42 1.47
CA ARG A 87 7.33 -9.48 2.16
C ARG A 87 7.15 -9.43 3.67
N THR A 88 7.07 -8.25 4.27
CA THR A 88 6.80 -8.09 5.71
C THR A 88 5.41 -8.64 6.06
N PHE A 89 4.39 -8.29 5.27
CA PHE A 89 3.03 -8.79 5.45
C PHE A 89 2.95 -10.31 5.30
N GLN A 90 3.53 -10.85 4.23
CA GLN A 90 3.55 -12.29 3.98
C GLN A 90 4.21 -13.08 5.11
N ARG A 91 5.36 -12.61 5.59
CA ARG A 91 6.12 -13.29 6.63
C ARG A 91 5.51 -13.15 8.03
N ARG A 92 5.00 -11.97 8.38
CA ARG A 92 4.61 -11.65 9.77
C ARG A 92 3.11 -11.67 10.03
N ILE A 93 2.28 -11.63 8.98
CA ILE A 93 0.82 -11.51 9.09
C ILE A 93 0.12 -12.66 8.37
N SER A 94 0.26 -12.83 7.05
CA SER A 94 -0.51 -13.87 6.33
C SER A 94 0.08 -15.28 6.48
N GLY A 95 1.40 -15.41 6.65
CA GLY A 95 2.06 -16.71 6.74
C GLY A 95 2.13 -17.48 5.41
N ASN A 96 1.81 -16.83 4.29
CA ASN A 96 1.83 -17.43 2.95
C ASN A 96 2.34 -16.42 1.90
N THR A 97 2.59 -16.88 0.67
CA THR A 97 3.03 -16.04 -0.44
C THR A 97 1.93 -15.71 -1.45
N GLU A 98 0.66 -15.88 -1.07
CA GLU A 98 -0.46 -15.61 -1.95
C GLU A 98 -0.61 -14.10 -2.19
N ILE A 99 -0.95 -13.73 -3.43
CA ILE A 99 -1.17 -12.34 -3.85
C ILE A 99 -2.66 -12.17 -4.13
N ALA A 100 -3.33 -11.33 -3.33
CA ALA A 100 -4.78 -11.13 -3.44
C ALA A 100 -5.18 -10.27 -4.65
N ARG A 101 -4.31 -9.35 -5.08
CA ARG A 101 -4.58 -8.45 -6.19
C ARG A 101 -3.26 -7.96 -6.79
N ILE A 102 -3.22 -7.88 -8.11
CA ILE A 102 -2.20 -7.18 -8.89
C ILE A 102 -2.88 -5.97 -9.51
N MET A 103 -2.26 -4.80 -9.45
CA MET A 103 -2.79 -3.58 -10.04
C MET A 103 -1.87 -3.13 -11.17
N VAL A 104 -2.49 -2.66 -12.26
CA VAL A 104 -1.77 -2.24 -13.46
C VAL A 104 -2.26 -0.85 -13.82
N SER A 105 -1.32 0.06 -14.06
CA SER A 105 -1.59 1.38 -14.63
C SER A 105 -1.10 1.42 -16.07
N ALA A 106 -1.93 1.95 -16.96
CA ALA A 106 -1.63 2.10 -18.37
C ALA A 106 -1.22 3.55 -18.66
N ARG A 107 -0.32 3.74 -19.63
CA ARG A 107 0.01 5.09 -20.12
C ARG A 107 -1.19 5.68 -20.87
N ASP A 108 -1.30 7.00 -20.89
CA ASP A 108 -2.32 7.69 -21.66
C ASP A 108 -2.26 7.29 -23.14
N GLY A 109 -3.43 7.07 -23.74
CA GLY A 109 -3.56 6.61 -25.13
C GLY A 109 -3.33 5.10 -25.34
N THR A 110 -3.07 4.33 -24.28
CA THR A 110 -3.02 2.87 -24.38
C THR A 110 -4.41 2.29 -24.58
N ASP A 111 -4.57 1.38 -25.55
CA ASP A 111 -5.77 0.56 -25.68
C ASP A 111 -5.86 -0.41 -24.49
N THR A 112 -6.75 -0.09 -23.54
CA THR A 112 -6.92 -0.86 -22.32
C THR A 112 -7.56 -2.23 -22.56
N ALA A 113 -8.37 -2.39 -23.60
CA ALA A 113 -8.97 -3.67 -23.95
C ALA A 113 -7.91 -4.63 -24.49
N LYS A 114 -7.03 -4.13 -25.37
CA LYS A 114 -5.87 -4.89 -25.84
C LYS A 114 -4.92 -5.23 -24.69
N LEU A 115 -4.57 -4.25 -23.85
CA LEU A 115 -3.69 -4.46 -22.70
C LEU A 115 -4.23 -5.55 -21.76
N GLN A 116 -5.54 -5.53 -21.46
CA GLN A 116 -6.16 -6.55 -20.64
C GLN A 116 -6.04 -7.94 -21.30
N ALA A 117 -6.36 -8.06 -22.59
CA ALA A 117 -6.26 -9.33 -23.30
C ALA A 117 -4.82 -9.90 -23.29
N ASP A 118 -3.82 -9.06 -23.50
CA ASP A 118 -2.40 -9.43 -23.46
C ASP A 118 -1.98 -9.91 -22.06
N ILE A 119 -2.41 -9.22 -21.00
CA ILE A 119 -2.13 -9.63 -19.62
C ILE A 119 -2.81 -10.97 -19.30
N GLU A 120 -4.07 -11.14 -19.68
CA GLU A 120 -4.76 -12.41 -19.42
C GLU A 120 -4.13 -13.58 -20.19
N ALA A 121 -3.65 -13.36 -21.42
CA ALA A 121 -2.93 -14.37 -22.17
C ALA A 121 -1.64 -14.77 -21.44
N LEU A 122 -0.84 -13.79 -21.00
CA LEU A 122 0.39 -14.01 -20.24
C LEU A 122 0.13 -14.75 -18.92
N MET A 123 -0.93 -14.42 -18.19
CA MET A 123 -1.27 -15.10 -16.93
C MET A 123 -1.77 -16.55 -17.13
N ARG A 124 -2.21 -16.89 -18.34
CA ARG A 124 -2.62 -18.26 -18.73
C ARG A 124 -1.45 -19.08 -19.25
N GLU A 125 -0.42 -18.44 -19.79
CA GLU A 125 0.81 -19.08 -20.23
C GLU A 125 1.63 -19.50 -18.98
N ARG A 126 1.90 -20.80 -18.87
CA ARG A 126 2.62 -21.39 -17.74
C ARG A 126 4.06 -21.67 -18.08
#